data_AF-A0A5R2N230-F1
#
_entry.id   AF-A0A5R2N230-F1
#
_cell.length_a   1.000
_cell.length_b   1.000
_cell.length_c   1.000
_cell.angle_alpha   90.00
_cell.angle_beta   90.00
_cell.angle_gamma   90.00
#
_symmetry.space_group_name_H-M   'P 1'
#
loop_
_entity.id
_entity.type
_entity.pdbx_description
1 polymer ?
#
loop_
_entity_poly.entity_id
_entity_poly.type
_entity_poly.pdbx_seq_one_letter_code
_entity_poly.pdbx_strand_id
1 'polypeptide(L)'
;TGVVSVMNCGSLVLLVRALLAGHAGSSGQTLLVDALNIWVTNVIVFALWFWSTDRGGPPTCGLVKRAHADFLFPQMTLNDREIRDWLPDFVDYFFLAFTNATAFSPTDTLPLSRRAKLLMMAEAMISLLTIALVAARAVNILA
;
A
#
# COMPACT_ATOMS: atom_id res chain seq x y z
N THR A 1 6.44 5.22 -19.99
CA THR A 1 5.70 4.87 -18.76
C THR A 1 6.12 3.51 -18.20
N GLY A 2 6.19 2.43 -18.99
CA GLY A 2 6.63 1.11 -18.50
C GLY A 2 8.06 1.03 -17.91
N VAL A 3 9.02 1.78 -18.48
CA VAL A 3 10.43 1.79 -18.01
C VAL A 3 10.57 2.45 -16.64
N VAL A 4 9.79 3.49 -16.34
CA VAL A 4 9.81 4.18 -15.04
C VAL A 4 9.18 3.30 -13.95
N SER A 5 8.11 2.56 -14.27
CA SER A 5 7.52 1.57 -13.34
C SER A 5 8.47 0.40 -13.06
N VAL A 6 9.22 -0.09 -14.06
CA VAL A 6 10.20 -1.17 -13.86
C VAL A 6 11.43 -0.68 -13.08
N MET A 7 11.90 0.55 -13.33
CA MET A 7 13.04 1.14 -12.59
C MET A 7 12.71 1.44 -11.12
N ASN A 8 11.48 1.87 -10.84
CA ASN A 8 11.02 2.05 -9.46
C ASN A 8 10.81 0.71 -8.75
N CYS A 9 10.22 -0.29 -9.42
CA CYS A 9 10.15 -1.65 -8.87
C CYS A 9 11.53 -2.24 -8.60
N GLY A 10 12.49 -2.02 -9.51
CA GLY A 10 13.87 -2.47 -9.35
C GLY A 10 14.57 -1.82 -8.16
N SER A 11 14.44 -0.49 -8.03
CA SER A 11 15.02 0.27 -6.91
C SER A 11 14.40 -0.12 -5.58
N LEU A 12 13.09 -0.41 -5.57
CA LEU A 12 12.38 -0.87 -4.38
C LEU A 12 12.80 -2.29 -3.97
N VAL A 13 12.94 -3.21 -4.92
CA VAL A 13 13.46 -4.56 -4.67
C VAL A 13 14.91 -4.51 -4.20
N LEU A 14 15.72 -3.59 -4.75
CA LEU A 14 17.10 -3.37 -4.30
C LEU A 14 17.14 -2.82 -2.86
N LEU A 15 16.24 -1.90 -2.53
CA LEU A 15 16.11 -1.32 -1.18
C LEU A 15 15.67 -2.38 -0.17
N VAL A 16 14.67 -3.20 -0.52
CA VAL A 16 14.22 -4.35 0.29
C VAL A 16 15.36 -5.36 0.46
N ARG A 17 16.12 -5.67 -0.58
CA ARG A 17 17.31 -6.55 -0.48
C ARG A 17 18.42 -5.95 0.36
N ALA A 18 18.69 -4.65 0.25
CA ALA A 18 19.70 -3.96 1.04
C ALA A 18 19.31 -3.88 2.53
N LEU A 19 18.02 -3.69 2.83
CA LEU A 19 17.46 -3.78 4.18
C LEU A 19 17.58 -5.20 4.75
N LEU A 20 17.23 -6.23 3.96
CA LEU A 20 17.35 -7.63 4.38
C LEU A 20 18.81 -8.08 4.57
N ALA A 21 19.74 -7.54 3.78
CA ALA A 21 21.17 -7.84 3.89
C ALA A 21 21.86 -7.11 5.06
N GLY A 22 21.26 -6.02 5.56
CA GLY A 22 21.89 -5.12 6.53
C GLY A 22 21.67 -5.41 8.02
N HIS A 23 20.69 -6.25 8.42
CA HIS A 23 20.15 -6.19 9.79
C HIS A 23 20.30 -7.49 10.61
N ALA A 24 21.55 -7.90 10.83
CA ALA A 24 21.91 -8.86 11.88
C ALA A 24 22.04 -8.16 13.25
N GLY A 25 20.96 -7.54 13.75
CA GLY A 25 20.91 -6.98 15.09
C GLY A 25 20.53 -8.05 16.13
N SER A 26 21.42 -8.34 17.08
CA SER A 26 21.28 -9.39 18.10
C SER A 26 20.31 -9.06 19.26
N SER A 27 19.50 -7.99 19.17
CA SER A 27 18.57 -7.58 20.23
C SER A 27 17.11 -7.56 19.76
N GLY A 28 16.17 -7.92 20.64
CA GLY A 28 14.73 -7.91 20.33
C GLY A 28 14.17 -6.53 19.99
N GLN A 29 14.78 -5.45 20.51
CA GLN A 29 14.38 -4.07 20.20
C GLN A 29 14.74 -3.65 18.78
N THR A 30 15.93 -4.03 18.30
CA THR A 30 16.34 -3.74 16.90
C THR A 30 15.41 -4.42 15.90
N LEU A 31 14.94 -5.64 16.22
CA LEU A 31 14.01 -6.38 15.36
C LEU A 31 12.63 -5.75 15.22
N LEU A 32 12.09 -5.16 16.30
CA LEU A 32 10.80 -4.46 16.24
C LEU A 32 10.90 -3.18 15.41
N VAL A 33 12.02 -2.46 15.51
CA VAL A 33 12.26 -1.26 14.71
C VAL A 33 12.41 -1.61 13.23
N ASP A 34 13.15 -2.67 12.92
CA ASP A 34 13.32 -3.14 11.54
C ASP A 34 11.99 -3.62 10.94
N ALA A 35 11.21 -4.36 11.72
CA ALA A 35 9.86 -4.80 11.36
C ALA A 35 8.94 -3.62 11.04
N LEU A 36 8.94 -2.60 11.91
CA LEU A 36 8.15 -1.40 11.72
C LEU A 36 8.58 -0.66 10.46
N ASN A 37 9.89 -0.56 10.20
CA ASN A 37 10.41 0.09 9.00
C ASN A 37 9.98 -0.64 7.71
N ILE A 38 10.05 -1.97 7.70
CA ILE A 38 9.57 -2.80 6.57
C ILE A 38 8.07 -2.59 6.36
N TRP A 39 7.28 -2.62 7.45
CA TRP A 39 5.84 -2.45 7.40
C TRP A 39 5.43 -1.04 6.91
N VAL A 40 6.07 0.03 7.42
CA VAL A 40 5.83 1.41 6.96
C VAL A 40 6.19 1.56 5.48
N THR A 41 7.31 0.98 5.06
CA THR A 41 7.73 0.99 3.65
C THR A 41 6.69 0.31 2.77
N ASN A 42 6.15 -0.84 3.20
CA ASN A 42 5.09 -1.55 2.49
C ASN A 42 3.86 -0.66 2.28
N VAL A 43 3.38 0.00 3.34
CA VAL A 43 2.23 0.92 3.28
C VAL A 43 2.47 2.06 2.27
N ILE A 44 3.64 2.71 2.31
CA ILE A 44 3.96 3.83 1.42
C ILE A 44 4.02 3.37 -0.05
N VAL A 45 4.63 2.22 -0.31
CA VAL A 45 4.74 1.65 -1.65
C VAL A 45 3.35 1.35 -2.21
N PHE A 46 2.51 0.67 -1.44
CA PHE A 46 1.19 0.29 -1.91
C PHE A 46 0.26 1.50 -2.03
N ALA A 47 0.39 2.52 -1.18
CA ALA A 47 -0.28 3.81 -1.36
C ALA A 47 0.05 4.45 -2.72
N LEU A 48 1.33 4.47 -3.10
CA LEU A 48 1.79 4.99 -4.40
C LEU A 48 1.30 4.11 -5.56
N TRP A 49 1.26 2.79 -5.39
CA TRP A 49 0.70 1.88 -6.38
C TRP A 49 -0.80 2.06 -6.55
N PHE A 50 -1.56 2.23 -5.48
CA PHE A 50 -3.00 2.50 -5.56
C PHE A 50 -3.27 3.84 -6.24
N TRP A 51 -2.58 4.91 -5.83
CA TRP A 51 -2.68 6.21 -6.50
C TRP A 51 -2.37 6.08 -7.99
N SER A 52 -1.25 5.45 -8.35
CA SER A 52 -0.78 5.42 -9.75
C SER A 52 -1.58 4.48 -10.64
N THR A 53 -2.20 3.45 -10.06
CA THR A 53 -3.06 2.50 -10.77
C THR A 53 -4.43 3.08 -10.99
N ASP A 54 -5.04 3.66 -9.96
CA ASP A 54 -6.39 4.19 -10.03
C ASP A 54 -6.49 5.35 -11.02
N ARG A 55 -7.48 5.29 -11.90
CA ARG A 55 -7.81 6.33 -12.90
C ARG A 55 -6.64 6.73 -13.82
N GLY A 56 -5.57 5.94 -13.88
CA GLY A 56 -4.41 6.17 -14.76
C GLY A 56 -3.30 7.06 -14.19
N GLY A 57 -3.28 7.34 -12.88
CA GLY A 57 -2.24 8.12 -12.20
C GLY A 57 -2.54 9.63 -12.09
N PRO A 58 -1.56 10.46 -11.62
CA PRO A 58 -1.75 11.88 -11.35
C PRO A 58 -2.46 12.58 -12.51
N PRO A 59 -3.51 13.38 -12.24
CA PRO A 59 -4.49 13.77 -13.23
C PRO A 59 -3.81 14.51 -14.38
N THR A 60 -3.63 13.80 -15.49
CA THR A 60 -3.24 14.41 -16.76
C THR A 60 -4.47 15.13 -17.28
N CYS A 61 -4.63 16.37 -16.80
CA CYS A 61 -5.27 17.48 -17.47
C CYS A 61 -6.54 17.14 -18.26
N GLY A 62 -7.69 17.06 -17.59
CA GLY A 62 -9.01 17.39 -18.16
C GLY A 62 -9.51 16.65 -19.41
N LEU A 63 -8.79 15.65 -19.95
CA LEU A 63 -9.05 15.08 -21.27
C LEU A 63 -9.52 13.63 -21.25
N VAL A 64 -9.29 12.89 -20.15
CA VAL A 64 -9.75 11.50 -20.05
C VAL A 64 -11.12 11.48 -19.39
N LYS A 65 -12.16 11.57 -20.23
CA LYS A 65 -13.54 11.21 -19.84
C LYS A 65 -13.51 9.84 -19.14
N ARG A 66 -13.82 9.84 -17.83
CA ARG A 66 -14.19 8.63 -17.06
C ARG A 66 -13.31 7.42 -17.36
N ALA A 67 -12.01 7.48 -17.04
CA ALA A 67 -11.27 6.24 -16.85
C ALA A 67 -12.03 5.38 -15.81
N HIS A 68 -12.15 4.07 -16.06
CA HIS A 68 -12.78 3.14 -15.12
C HIS A 68 -12.10 3.31 -13.75
N ALA A 69 -12.87 3.65 -12.71
CA ALA A 69 -12.33 3.71 -11.35
C ALA A 69 -11.95 2.29 -10.90
N ASP A 70 -10.72 2.13 -10.42
CA ASP A 70 -10.23 0.89 -9.83
C ASP A 70 -10.69 0.76 -8.37
N PHE A 71 -10.90 1.89 -7.69
CA PHE A 71 -11.43 1.98 -6.33
C PHE A 71 -12.68 2.86 -6.25
N LEU A 72 -13.65 2.44 -5.43
CA LEU A 72 -14.82 3.23 -5.06
C LEU A 72 -14.71 3.64 -3.60
N PHE A 73 -14.49 4.93 -3.37
CA PHE A 73 -14.44 5.51 -2.03
C PHE A 73 -15.85 5.91 -1.55
N PRO A 74 -16.13 5.89 -0.24
CA PRO A 74 -17.44 6.22 0.33
C PRO A 74 -17.98 7.58 -0.09
N GLN A 75 -17.10 8.58 -0.17
CA GLN A 75 -17.42 9.95 -0.56
C GLN A 75 -18.06 9.99 -1.96
N MET A 76 -17.69 9.06 -2.86
CA MET A 76 -18.28 8.96 -4.21
C MET A 76 -19.70 8.40 -4.21
N THR A 77 -20.15 7.78 -3.12
CA THR A 77 -21.49 7.20 -2.99
C THR A 77 -22.49 8.16 -2.36
N LEU A 78 -21.99 9.24 -1.75
CA LEU A 78 -22.82 10.29 -1.16
C LEU A 78 -23.47 11.11 -2.27
N ASN A 79 -24.80 11.25 -2.22
CA ASN A 79 -25.59 11.95 -3.24
C ASN A 79 -25.63 13.47 -3.02
N ASP A 80 -24.66 13.98 -2.26
CA ASP A 80 -24.61 15.38 -1.85
C ASP A 80 -24.02 16.25 -2.96
N ARG A 81 -24.61 17.41 -3.20
CA ARG A 81 -24.23 18.29 -4.32
C ARG A 81 -22.81 18.84 -4.17
N GLU A 82 -22.31 18.96 -2.94
CA GLU A 82 -20.96 19.45 -2.65
C GLU A 82 -19.87 18.40 -2.92
N ILE A 83 -20.21 17.11 -2.98
CA ILE A 83 -19.24 15.99 -3.12
C ILE A 83 -19.22 15.45 -4.56
N ARG A 84 -20.04 16.02 -5.45
CA ARG A 84 -20.23 15.53 -6.82
C ARG A 84 -18.96 15.58 -7.68
N ASP A 85 -18.07 16.51 -7.37
CA ASP A 85 -16.78 16.70 -8.04
C ASP A 85 -15.60 16.24 -7.17
N TRP A 86 -15.85 15.52 -6.07
CA TRP A 86 -14.79 15.01 -5.22
C TRP A 86 -13.94 13.97 -5.97
N LEU A 87 -12.62 14.15 -5.88
CA LEU A 87 -11.64 13.19 -6.38
C LEU A 87 -10.74 12.76 -5.22
N PRO A 88 -10.36 11.47 -5.18
CA PRO A 88 -9.44 10.96 -4.18
C PRO A 88 -8.06 11.58 -4.38
N ASP A 89 -7.45 11.98 -3.28
CA ASP A 89 -6.08 12.48 -3.19
C ASP A 89 -5.19 11.45 -2.46
N PHE A 90 -3.94 11.79 -2.18
CA PHE A 90 -2.89 10.82 -1.76
C PHE A 90 -3.19 10.29 -0.41
N VAL A 91 -3.72 11.16 0.43
CA VAL A 91 -4.10 10.82 1.77
C VAL A 91 -5.20 9.74 1.74
N ASP A 92 -6.10 9.74 0.76
CA ASP A 92 -7.13 8.70 0.62
C ASP A 92 -6.51 7.34 0.25
N TYR A 93 -5.55 7.31 -0.67
CA TYR A 93 -4.84 6.07 -1.04
C TYR A 93 -3.86 5.60 0.05
N PHE A 94 -3.25 6.52 0.79
CA PHE A 94 -2.39 6.22 1.93
C PHE A 94 -3.20 5.64 3.08
N PHE A 95 -4.38 6.22 3.35
CA PHE A 95 -5.32 5.67 4.31
C PHE A 95 -5.81 4.28 3.88
N LEU A 96 -6.11 4.08 2.59
CA LEU A 96 -6.45 2.77 2.03
C LEU A 96 -5.33 1.73 2.23
N ALA A 97 -4.09 2.08 1.92
CA ALA A 97 -2.94 1.20 2.12
C ALA A 97 -2.70 0.88 3.60
N PHE A 98 -2.71 1.90 4.46
CA PHE A 98 -2.57 1.71 5.90
C PHE A 98 -3.64 0.75 6.45
N THR A 99 -4.89 0.96 6.07
CA THR A 99 -6.01 0.14 6.53
C THR A 99 -5.98 -1.28 5.96
N ASN A 100 -5.58 -1.46 4.71
CA ASN A 100 -5.45 -2.77 4.09
C ASN A 100 -4.25 -3.56 4.65
N ALA A 101 -3.13 -2.89 4.92
CA ALA A 101 -1.94 -3.48 5.55
C ALA A 101 -2.14 -3.84 7.04
N THR A 102 -2.95 -3.07 7.77
CA THR A 102 -3.28 -3.39 9.18
C THR A 102 -4.35 -4.47 9.31
N ALA A 103 -5.18 -4.68 8.28
CA ALA A 103 -6.37 -5.54 8.32
C ALA A 103 -7.37 -5.19 9.45
N PHE A 104 -7.22 -4.00 10.07
CA PHE A 104 -8.12 -3.44 11.07
C PHE A 104 -8.74 -2.16 10.50
N SER A 105 -9.84 -2.30 9.76
CA SER A 105 -10.49 -1.17 9.10
C SER A 105 -11.96 -1.45 8.81
N PRO A 106 -12.80 -0.41 8.74
CA PRO A 106 -14.21 -0.53 8.34
C PRO A 106 -14.43 -1.05 6.90
N THR A 107 -13.39 -1.20 6.07
CA THR A 107 -13.50 -1.74 4.69
C THR A 107 -14.38 -0.90 3.76
N ASP A 108 -14.32 0.42 3.93
CA ASP A 108 -15.26 1.31 3.24
C ASP A 108 -14.92 1.57 1.76
N THR A 109 -13.68 1.26 1.33
CA THR A 109 -13.26 1.42 -0.08
C THR A 109 -13.34 0.11 -0.84
N LEU A 110 -14.13 0.08 -1.91
CA LEU A 110 -14.38 -1.15 -2.68
C LEU A 110 -13.44 -1.25 -3.89
N PRO A 111 -12.67 -2.35 -4.04
CA PRO A 111 -11.88 -2.60 -5.26
C PRO A 111 -12.79 -3.07 -6.40
N LEU A 112 -12.97 -2.21 -7.40
CA LEU A 112 -13.83 -2.48 -8.56
C LEU A 112 -13.13 -3.32 -9.63
N SER A 113 -11.83 -3.10 -9.83
CA SER A 113 -11.08 -3.79 -10.88
C SER A 113 -10.38 -5.06 -10.40
N ARG A 114 -10.08 -5.97 -11.35
CA ARG A 114 -9.30 -7.19 -11.06
C ARG A 114 -7.89 -6.86 -10.57
N ARG A 115 -7.29 -5.76 -11.05
CA ARG A 115 -5.94 -5.33 -10.66
C ARG A 115 -5.93 -4.81 -9.23
N ALA A 116 -6.91 -3.98 -8.86
CA ALA A 116 -7.09 -3.49 -7.49
C ALA A 116 -7.22 -4.65 -6.49
N LYS A 117 -8.05 -5.64 -6.82
CA LYS A 117 -8.21 -6.86 -5.98
C LYS A 117 -6.89 -7.58 -5.76
N LEU A 118 -6.10 -7.81 -6.82
CA LEU A 118 -4.81 -8.48 -6.72
C LEU A 118 -3.78 -7.65 -5.93
N LEU A 119 -3.75 -6.33 -6.11
CA LEU A 119 -2.85 -5.45 -5.37
C LEU A 119 -3.19 -5.43 -3.87
N MET A 120 -4.47 -5.32 -3.52
CA MET A 120 -4.91 -5.38 -2.12
C MET A 120 -4.58 -6.73 -1.48
N MET A 121 -4.78 -7.84 -2.21
CA MET A 121 -4.39 -9.18 -1.75
C MET A 121 -2.88 -9.29 -1.50
N ALA A 122 -2.06 -8.74 -2.41
CA ALA A 122 -0.61 -8.76 -2.30
C ALA A 122 -0.12 -7.96 -1.08
N GLU A 123 -0.64 -6.75 -0.88
CA GLU A 123 -0.30 -5.92 0.27
C GLU A 123 -0.65 -6.59 1.60
N ALA A 124 -1.86 -7.16 1.70
CA ALA A 124 -2.32 -7.85 2.90
C ALA A 124 -1.45 -9.08 3.20
N MET A 125 -1.09 -9.85 2.17
CA MET A 125 -0.21 -11.01 2.31
C MET A 125 1.19 -10.63 2.77
N ILE A 126 1.80 -9.59 2.18
CA ILE A 126 3.13 -9.11 2.57
C ILE A 126 3.11 -8.58 4.01
N SER A 127 2.06 -7.84 4.38
CA SER A 127 1.89 -7.31 5.74
C SER A 127 1.75 -8.44 6.76
N LEU A 128 0.92 -9.44 6.47
CA LEU A 128 0.74 -10.60 7.33
C LEU A 128 2.03 -11.40 7.50
N LEU A 129 2.77 -11.66 6.41
CA LEU A 129 4.06 -12.35 6.46
C LEU A 129 5.08 -11.57 7.29
N THR A 130 5.12 -10.25 7.13
CA THR A 130 6.02 -9.38 7.91
C THR A 130 5.74 -9.52 9.40
N ILE A 131 4.47 -9.40 9.82
CA ILE A 131 4.07 -9.54 11.23
C ILE A 131 4.36 -10.96 11.74
N ALA A 132 4.03 -12.00 10.97
CA ALA A 132 4.23 -13.39 11.37
C ALA A 132 5.72 -13.74 11.57
N LEU A 133 6.59 -13.30 10.66
CA LEU A 133 8.04 -13.51 10.77
C LEU A 133 8.62 -12.82 12.00
N VAL A 134 8.16 -11.60 12.28
CA VAL A 134 8.62 -10.81 13.43
C VAL A 134 8.17 -11.45 14.74
N ALA A 135 6.91 -11.91 14.82
CA ALA A 135 6.41 -12.65 15.96
C ALA A 135 7.18 -13.95 16.19
N ALA A 136 7.43 -14.74 15.12
CA ALA A 136 8.21 -15.97 15.20
C ALA A 136 9.64 -15.71 15.70
N ARG A 137 10.30 -14.66 15.21
CA ARG A 137 11.65 -14.30 15.66
C ARG A 137 11.67 -13.80 17.10
N ALA A 138 10.68 -13.01 17.51
CA ALA A 138 10.56 -12.55 18.89
C ALA A 138 10.45 -13.74 19.85
N VAL A 139 9.59 -14.72 19.55
CA VAL A 139 9.46 -15.95 20.35
C VAL A 139 10.79 -16.69 20.44
N ASN A 140 11.52 -16.84 19.33
CA ASN A 140 12.82 -17.53 19.30
C ASN A 140 13.93 -16.83 20.10
N ILE A 141 13.79 -15.52 20.40
CA ILE A 141 14.78 -14.78 21.22
C ILE A 141 14.46 -14.87 22.72
N LEU A 142 13.19 -15.10 23.07
CA LEU A 142 12.77 -15.30 24.46
C LEU A 142 12.88 -16.78 24.93
N ALA A 143 12.96 -17.73 24.00
CA ALA A 143 13.14 -19.17 24.27
C ALA A 143 14.63 -19.53 24.39
#